data_AF-A0A2J8V0K0-F1
#
_entry.id   AF-A0A2J8V0K0-F1
#
_cell.length_a   1.000
_cell.length_b   1.000
_cell.length_c   1.000
_cell.angle_alpha   90.00
_cell.angle_beta   90.00
_cell.angle_gamma   90.00
#
_symmetry.space_group_name_H-M   'P 1'
#
loop_
_entity.id
_entity.type
_entity.pdbx_description
1 polymer ?
#
loop_
_entity_poly.entity_id
_entity_poly.type
_entity_poly.pdbx_seq_one_letter_code
_entity_poly.pdbx_strand_id
1 'polypeptide(L)'
;MWDVAEELKAMLVFAEHRYYGESLPFGDNSFKDSRHLNFLTSEQALADFAELIKHLKRTIPGAENQPVIAIGGSYGGMLAAWFRMKYPHMVVGALAASAPIWQFEDLVPCGVFMKIVTTDFRKSGPHCSESIRRSWDAINRLSNTGSGLQWLTGALHLCSPLTSQDIQHLKDWISETWVNLAMVDYPYASNFLQPLPAWPIKVVCQYLKNPNVSDSLLLQNIFQALNVYYNYSG
;
A
#
# COMPACT_ATOMS: atom_id res chain seq x y z
N MET A 1 -8.60 -1.49 -17.42
CA MET A 1 -8.28 -0.74 -18.66
C MET A 1 -8.41 -1.64 -19.87
N TRP A 2 -7.67 -2.75 -19.92
CA TRP A 2 -7.79 -3.75 -21.00
C TRP A 2 -9.23 -4.23 -21.23
N ASP A 3 -9.94 -4.62 -20.17
CA ASP A 3 -11.32 -5.15 -20.25
C ASP A 3 -12.35 -4.20 -20.88
N VAL A 4 -12.11 -2.88 -20.84
CA VAL A 4 -13.05 -1.86 -21.35
C VAL A 4 -12.55 -1.19 -22.64
N ALA A 5 -11.35 -1.55 -23.11
CA ALA A 5 -10.74 -0.91 -24.25
C ALA A 5 -11.51 -1.16 -25.55
N GLU A 6 -12.01 -2.38 -25.77
CA GLU A 6 -12.80 -2.73 -26.95
C GLU A 6 -14.13 -1.99 -26.98
N GLU A 7 -14.85 -1.97 -25.86
CA GLU A 7 -16.15 -1.28 -25.74
C GLU A 7 -16.02 0.21 -26.01
N LEU A 8 -14.95 0.84 -25.50
CA LEU A 8 -14.64 2.26 -25.74
C LEU A 8 -13.92 2.52 -27.06
N LYS A 9 -13.54 1.47 -27.81
CA LYS A 9 -12.70 1.55 -29.03
C LYS A 9 -11.45 2.40 -28.79
N ALA A 10 -10.82 2.21 -27.63
CA ALA A 10 -9.79 3.10 -27.11
C ALA A 10 -8.38 2.54 -27.33
N MET A 11 -7.45 3.44 -27.66
CA MET A 11 -6.03 3.20 -27.48
C MET A 11 -5.68 3.31 -26.00
N LEU A 12 -4.85 2.39 -25.49
CA LEU A 12 -4.34 2.44 -24.13
C LEU A 12 -2.90 2.98 -24.11
N VAL A 13 -2.66 3.94 -23.22
CA VAL A 13 -1.33 4.52 -22.98
C VAL A 13 -1.05 4.47 -21.48
N PHE A 14 0.07 3.88 -21.10
CA PHE A 14 0.59 3.88 -19.73
C PHE A 14 1.84 4.74 -19.70
N ALA A 15 1.74 5.94 -19.11
CA ALA A 15 2.84 6.87 -18.98
C ALA A 15 3.56 6.64 -17.66
N GLU A 16 4.85 6.32 -17.72
CA GLU A 16 5.67 6.13 -16.52
C GLU A 16 5.94 7.48 -15.83
N HIS A 17 5.93 7.49 -14.50
CA HIS A 17 6.18 8.68 -13.70
C HIS A 17 7.69 8.93 -13.66
N ARG A 18 8.13 10.19 -13.83
CA ARG A 18 9.54 10.57 -13.65
C ARG A 18 10.10 10.06 -12.31
N TYR A 19 11.35 9.63 -12.29
CA TYR A 19 12.07 9.00 -11.18
C TYR A 19 11.62 7.58 -10.80
N TYR A 20 10.67 6.97 -11.51
CA TYR A 20 10.28 5.58 -11.31
C TYR A 20 10.60 4.77 -12.55
N GLY A 21 10.88 3.47 -12.36
CA GLY A 21 11.22 2.57 -13.45
C GLY A 21 12.45 3.03 -14.22
N GLU A 22 12.31 3.20 -15.53
CA GLU A 22 13.38 3.61 -16.44
C GLU A 22 13.36 5.12 -16.74
N SER A 23 12.31 5.82 -16.31
CA SER A 23 12.11 7.26 -16.52
C SER A 23 12.92 8.13 -15.55
N LEU A 24 14.24 7.96 -15.55
CA LEU A 24 15.19 8.60 -14.64
C LEU A 24 15.86 9.83 -15.29
N PRO A 25 15.56 11.07 -14.84
CA PRO A 25 16.10 12.28 -15.48
C PRO A 25 17.64 12.37 -15.50
N PHE A 26 18.31 11.72 -14.54
CA PHE A 26 19.76 11.71 -14.43
C PHE A 26 20.35 10.28 -14.33
N GLY A 27 19.60 9.27 -14.81
CA GLY A 27 19.97 7.86 -14.65
C GLY A 27 20.24 7.50 -13.18
N ASP A 28 21.34 6.80 -12.92
CA ASP A 28 21.75 6.38 -11.56
C ASP A 28 21.93 7.54 -10.57
N ASN A 29 22.20 8.76 -11.07
CA ASN A 29 22.39 9.93 -10.21
C ASN A 29 21.07 10.59 -9.79
N SER A 30 19.91 10.08 -10.22
CA SER A 30 18.61 10.72 -9.96
C SER A 30 18.31 10.91 -8.46
N PHE A 31 18.87 10.04 -7.61
CA PHE A 31 18.68 10.09 -6.15
C PHE A 31 19.91 10.56 -5.37
N LYS A 32 20.94 11.09 -6.05
CA LYS A 32 22.24 11.37 -5.45
C LYS A 32 22.20 12.45 -4.37
N ASP A 33 21.50 13.54 -4.62
CA ASP A 33 21.42 14.68 -3.71
C ASP A 33 20.14 15.50 -3.96
N SER A 34 19.89 16.49 -3.10
CA SER A 34 18.72 17.36 -3.19
C SER A 34 18.62 18.15 -4.50
N ARG A 35 19.73 18.37 -5.23
CA ARG A 35 19.70 19.08 -6.52
C ARG A 35 19.18 18.16 -7.61
N HIS A 36 19.57 16.89 -7.58
CA HIS A 36 19.05 15.88 -8.50
C HIS A 36 17.58 15.54 -8.21
N LEU A 37 17.15 15.58 -6.94
CA LEU A 37 15.76 15.34 -6.56
C LEU A 37 14.81 16.55 -6.73
N ASN A 38 15.33 17.74 -7.02
CA ASN A 38 14.54 18.97 -7.12
C ASN A 38 13.42 18.91 -8.18
N PHE A 39 13.51 18.00 -9.16
CA PHE A 39 12.53 17.86 -10.23
C PHE A 39 11.51 16.73 -10.01
N LEU A 40 11.57 16.05 -8.87
CA LEU A 40 10.58 15.04 -8.47
C LEU A 40 9.40 15.71 -7.77
N THR A 41 8.50 16.30 -8.56
CA THR A 41 7.25 16.89 -8.04
C THR A 41 6.04 16.43 -8.86
N SER A 42 4.85 16.56 -8.28
CA SER A 42 3.62 16.20 -8.96
C SER A 42 3.32 17.11 -10.16
N GLU A 43 3.55 18.42 -10.04
CA GLU A 43 3.36 19.42 -11.10
C GLU A 43 4.20 19.08 -12.33
N GLN A 44 5.44 18.68 -12.07
CA GLN A 44 6.41 18.25 -13.05
C GLN A 44 5.95 16.96 -13.77
N ALA A 45 5.48 15.94 -13.04
CA ALA A 45 4.89 14.75 -13.65
C ALA A 45 3.62 15.05 -14.46
N LEU A 46 2.75 15.94 -13.98
CA LEU A 46 1.57 16.38 -14.74
C LEU A 46 1.97 17.10 -16.04
N ALA A 47 3.04 17.89 -16.03
CA ALA A 47 3.57 18.52 -17.24
C ALA A 47 4.10 17.48 -18.23
N ASP A 48 4.77 16.42 -17.77
CA ASP A 48 5.21 15.32 -18.64
C ASP A 48 4.03 14.65 -19.34
N PHE A 49 2.95 14.38 -18.60
CA PHE A 49 1.74 13.77 -19.18
C PHE A 49 1.10 14.69 -20.22
N ALA A 50 1.07 16.01 -19.99
CA ALA A 50 0.57 16.97 -20.97
C ALA A 50 1.42 16.96 -22.25
N GLU A 51 2.75 17.04 -22.14
CA GLU A 51 3.64 17.02 -23.30
C GLU A 51 3.61 15.67 -24.03
N LEU A 52 3.47 14.56 -23.32
CA LEU A 52 3.29 13.25 -23.92
C LEU A 52 1.98 13.17 -24.72
N ILE A 53 0.85 13.64 -24.19
CA ILE A 53 -0.41 13.64 -24.95
C ILE A 53 -0.31 14.53 -26.20
N LYS A 54 0.32 15.71 -26.10
CA LYS A 54 0.58 16.57 -27.27
C LYS A 54 1.42 15.84 -28.32
N HIS A 55 2.48 15.16 -27.87
CA HIS A 55 3.32 14.37 -28.75
C HIS A 55 2.52 13.27 -29.44
N LEU A 56 1.75 12.47 -28.70
CA LEU A 56 0.96 11.37 -29.25
C LEU A 56 -0.08 11.85 -30.26
N LYS A 57 -0.82 12.93 -29.94
CA LYS A 57 -1.81 13.53 -30.85
C LYS A 57 -1.21 14.07 -32.15
N ARG A 58 0.04 14.56 -32.10
CA ARG A 58 0.78 15.04 -33.28
C ARG A 58 1.38 13.88 -34.09
N THR A 59 1.90 12.88 -33.41
CA THR A 59 2.71 11.82 -34.03
C THR A 59 1.86 10.67 -34.57
N ILE A 60 0.73 10.34 -33.93
CA ILE A 60 -0.12 9.20 -34.31
C ILE A 60 -1.23 9.67 -35.26
N PRO A 61 -1.24 9.22 -36.53
CA PRO A 61 -2.31 9.57 -37.46
C PRO A 61 -3.68 9.17 -36.92
N GLY A 62 -4.64 10.09 -36.99
CA GLY A 62 -6.01 9.88 -36.48
C GLY A 62 -6.21 10.21 -35.00
N ALA A 63 -5.15 10.47 -34.22
CA ALA A 63 -5.26 10.78 -32.79
C ALA A 63 -5.51 12.26 -32.47
N GLU A 64 -5.20 13.18 -33.40
CA GLU A 64 -5.23 14.64 -33.20
C GLU A 64 -6.48 15.13 -32.44
N ASN A 65 -7.66 14.77 -32.94
CA ASN A 65 -8.96 15.22 -32.40
C ASN A 65 -9.65 14.18 -31.51
N GLN A 66 -8.97 13.09 -31.13
CA GLN A 66 -9.56 12.07 -30.25
C GLN A 66 -9.60 12.54 -28.79
N PRO A 67 -10.67 12.23 -28.04
CA PRO A 67 -10.74 12.54 -26.61
C PRO A 67 -9.80 11.65 -25.81
N VAL A 68 -9.26 12.17 -24.71
CA VAL A 68 -8.37 11.43 -23.79
C VAL A 68 -8.97 11.44 -22.38
N ILE A 69 -9.01 10.29 -21.72
CA ILE A 69 -9.49 10.14 -20.34
C ILE A 69 -8.31 9.72 -19.46
N ALA A 70 -8.06 10.44 -18.37
CA ALA A 70 -7.02 10.08 -17.41
C ALA A 70 -7.53 8.96 -16.47
N ILE A 71 -6.73 7.93 -16.22
CA ILE A 71 -7.09 6.83 -15.32
C ILE A 71 -5.92 6.59 -14.37
N GLY A 72 -6.22 6.46 -13.07
CA GLY A 72 -5.20 6.14 -12.08
C GLY A 72 -5.75 5.60 -10.76
N GLY A 73 -4.93 4.83 -10.06
CA GLY A 73 -5.21 4.29 -8.72
C GLY A 73 -4.27 4.86 -7.66
N SER A 74 -4.73 4.98 -6.41
CA SER A 74 -3.91 5.51 -5.30
C SER A 74 -3.33 6.90 -5.63
N TYR A 75 -2.02 7.12 -5.46
CA TYR A 75 -1.34 8.35 -5.91
C TYR A 75 -1.55 8.63 -7.40
N GLY A 76 -1.53 7.60 -8.27
CA GLY A 76 -1.87 7.76 -9.69
C GLY A 76 -3.30 8.28 -9.90
N GLY A 77 -4.23 7.94 -9.00
CA GLY A 77 -5.58 8.49 -9.00
C GLY A 77 -5.63 9.96 -8.58
N MET A 78 -4.78 10.36 -7.63
CA MET A 78 -4.61 11.78 -7.27
C MET A 78 -4.08 12.56 -8.47
N LEU A 79 -3.07 12.02 -9.15
CA LEU A 79 -2.55 12.59 -10.40
C LEU A 79 -3.63 12.68 -11.48
N ALA A 80 -4.42 11.63 -11.72
CA ALA A 80 -5.51 11.66 -12.71
C ALA A 80 -6.54 12.76 -12.40
N ALA A 81 -6.95 12.90 -11.13
CA ALA A 81 -7.87 13.95 -10.69
C ALA A 81 -7.26 15.35 -10.89
N TRP A 82 -6.04 15.57 -10.40
CA TRP A 82 -5.36 16.86 -10.53
C TRP A 82 -5.04 17.21 -11.99
N PHE A 83 -4.74 16.21 -12.82
CA PHE A 83 -4.49 16.42 -14.24
C PHE A 83 -5.74 16.95 -14.94
N ARG A 84 -6.91 16.39 -14.65
CA ARG A 84 -8.18 16.95 -15.14
C ARG A 84 -8.44 18.36 -14.59
N MET A 85 -8.12 18.63 -13.33
CA MET A 85 -8.33 19.96 -12.73
C MET A 85 -7.43 21.04 -13.36
N LYS A 86 -6.16 20.71 -13.63
CA LYS A 86 -5.14 21.68 -14.11
C LYS A 86 -4.99 21.73 -15.62
N TYR A 87 -5.25 20.63 -16.31
CA TYR A 87 -5.14 20.49 -17.76
C TYR A 87 -6.47 20.00 -18.39
N PRO A 88 -7.61 20.68 -18.17
CA PRO A 88 -8.90 20.26 -18.71
C PRO A 88 -8.95 20.29 -20.25
N HIS A 89 -8.03 21.02 -20.89
CA HIS A 89 -7.86 21.05 -22.35
C HIS A 89 -7.09 19.83 -22.89
N MET A 90 -6.42 19.06 -22.02
CA MET A 90 -5.70 17.83 -22.41
C MET A 90 -6.55 16.57 -22.25
N VAL A 91 -7.42 16.51 -21.23
CA VAL A 91 -8.26 15.35 -20.92
C VAL A 91 -9.72 15.71 -20.69
N VAL A 92 -10.64 14.92 -21.26
CA VAL A 92 -12.09 15.13 -21.19
C VAL A 92 -12.71 14.66 -19.87
N GLY A 93 -11.97 13.90 -19.07
CA GLY A 93 -12.39 13.42 -17.75
C GLY A 93 -11.29 12.62 -17.06
N ALA A 94 -11.55 12.20 -15.82
CA ALA A 94 -10.65 11.35 -15.06
C ALA A 94 -11.39 10.30 -14.23
N LEU A 95 -10.85 9.08 -14.18
CA LEU A 95 -11.21 8.05 -13.21
C LEU A 95 -10.11 7.98 -12.14
N ALA A 96 -10.41 8.48 -10.94
CA ALA A 96 -9.51 8.54 -9.80
C ALA A 96 -9.85 7.45 -8.77
N ALA A 97 -9.39 6.22 -9.00
CA ALA A 97 -9.73 5.07 -8.18
C ALA A 97 -8.95 5.10 -6.84
N SER A 98 -9.68 5.05 -5.71
CA SER A 98 -9.10 5.04 -4.36
C SER A 98 -8.04 6.14 -4.14
N ALA A 99 -8.29 7.35 -4.65
CA ALA A 99 -7.37 8.48 -4.60
C ALA A 99 -7.58 9.32 -3.31
N PRO A 100 -6.64 9.33 -2.35
CA PRO A 100 -6.80 10.05 -1.10
C PRO A 100 -6.48 11.56 -1.25
N ILE A 101 -7.16 12.27 -2.15
CA ILE A 101 -6.90 13.69 -2.48
C ILE A 101 -7.11 14.66 -1.31
N TRP A 102 -7.76 14.23 -0.23
CA TRP A 102 -8.02 15.02 0.99
C TRP A 102 -7.22 14.57 2.21
N GLN A 103 -6.24 13.68 2.07
CA GLN A 103 -5.43 13.20 3.20
C GLN A 103 -4.31 14.19 3.57
N PHE A 104 -4.67 15.45 3.82
CA PHE A 104 -3.76 16.55 4.09
C PHE A 104 -4.30 17.47 5.19
N GLU A 105 -3.37 18.10 5.92
CA GLU A 105 -3.63 19.16 6.90
C GLU A 105 -4.73 18.77 7.91
N ASP A 106 -5.79 19.57 8.00
CA ASP A 106 -6.94 19.40 8.88
C ASP A 106 -8.20 18.93 8.14
N LEU A 107 -8.09 18.59 6.84
CA LEU A 107 -9.23 18.14 6.01
C LEU A 107 -9.84 16.83 6.53
N VAL A 108 -9.02 15.97 7.15
CA VAL A 108 -9.45 14.70 7.74
C VAL A 108 -8.70 14.41 9.05
N PRO A 109 -9.31 13.72 10.02
CA PRO A 109 -8.62 13.34 11.26
C PRO A 109 -7.46 12.37 10.99
N CYS A 110 -6.27 12.62 11.56
CA CYS A 110 -5.08 11.79 11.36
C CYS A 110 -5.27 10.30 11.73
N GLY A 111 -6.16 9.99 12.67
CA GLY A 111 -6.47 8.62 13.08
C GLY A 111 -7.38 7.83 12.12
N VAL A 112 -7.96 8.46 11.09
CA VAL A 112 -8.99 7.83 10.24
C VAL A 112 -8.48 6.59 9.52
N PHE A 113 -7.25 6.62 9.02
CA PHE A 113 -6.64 5.49 8.30
C PHE A 113 -6.56 4.25 9.19
N MET A 114 -5.92 4.36 10.35
CA MET A 114 -5.77 3.24 11.29
C MET A 114 -7.08 2.80 11.92
N LYS A 115 -8.07 3.71 12.05
CA LYS A 115 -9.43 3.36 12.49
C LYS A 115 -10.14 2.45 11.47
N ILE A 116 -9.95 2.68 10.17
CA ILE A 116 -10.50 1.84 9.11
C ILE A 116 -9.78 0.49 9.11
N VAL A 117 -8.45 0.46 9.13
CA VAL A 117 -7.65 -0.78 9.26
C VAL A 117 -8.15 -1.62 10.45
N THR A 118 -8.28 -1.01 11.63
CA THR A 118 -8.83 -1.70 12.82
C THR A 118 -10.25 -2.23 12.61
N THR A 119 -11.07 -1.50 11.85
CA THR A 119 -12.46 -1.89 11.55
C THR A 119 -12.52 -3.10 10.63
N ASP A 120 -11.60 -3.23 9.68
CA ASP A 120 -11.55 -4.37 8.76
C ASP A 120 -11.26 -5.66 9.53
N PHE A 121 -10.26 -5.65 10.40
CA PHE A 121 -9.97 -6.80 11.28
C PHE A 121 -11.13 -7.11 12.25
N ARG A 122 -11.78 -6.08 12.81
CA ARG A 122 -12.94 -6.26 13.69
C ARG A 122 -14.12 -6.93 12.96
N LYS A 123 -14.34 -6.61 11.69
CA LYS A 123 -15.43 -7.19 10.88
C LYS A 123 -15.08 -8.56 10.30
N SER A 124 -13.79 -8.90 10.23
CA SER A 124 -13.32 -10.13 9.59
C SER A 124 -13.19 -11.34 10.54
N GLY A 125 -13.32 -11.15 11.85
CA GLY A 125 -13.47 -12.25 12.80
C GLY A 125 -13.71 -11.78 14.24
N PRO A 126 -14.42 -12.59 15.06
CA PRO A 126 -14.66 -12.25 16.46
C PRO A 126 -13.32 -12.16 17.22
N HIS A 127 -13.17 -11.16 18.09
CA HIS A 127 -11.98 -10.91 18.91
C HIS A 127 -10.67 -10.64 18.14
N CYS A 128 -10.69 -10.55 16.80
CA CYS A 128 -9.47 -10.41 16.02
C CYS A 128 -8.76 -9.09 16.29
N SER A 129 -9.50 -7.97 16.26
CA SER A 129 -8.96 -6.65 16.56
C SER A 129 -8.51 -6.51 18.02
N GLU A 130 -9.19 -7.19 18.93
CA GLU A 130 -8.92 -7.22 20.36
C GLU A 130 -7.63 -8.00 20.67
N SER A 131 -7.42 -9.13 20.00
CA SER A 131 -6.19 -9.92 20.06
C SER A 131 -4.99 -9.12 19.55
N ILE A 132 -5.14 -8.40 18.41
CA ILE A 132 -4.08 -7.50 17.90
C ILE A 132 -3.81 -6.38 18.91
N ARG A 133 -4.84 -5.74 19.47
CA ARG A 133 -4.64 -4.68 20.47
C ARG A 133 -3.88 -5.19 21.70
N ARG A 134 -4.20 -6.39 22.19
CA ARG A 134 -3.56 -6.98 23.38
C ARG A 134 -2.11 -7.40 23.12
N SER A 135 -1.75 -7.71 21.88
CA SER A 135 -0.42 -8.21 21.53
C SER A 135 0.68 -7.18 21.81
N TRP A 136 0.38 -5.88 21.68
CA TRP A 136 1.34 -4.81 21.91
C TRP A 136 1.88 -4.80 23.35
N ASP A 137 0.98 -4.91 24.33
CA ASP A 137 1.39 -4.96 25.73
C ASP A 137 2.06 -6.29 26.08
N ALA A 138 1.66 -7.39 25.44
CA ALA A 138 2.33 -8.68 25.59
C ALA A 138 3.78 -8.61 25.09
N ILE A 139 4.02 -8.03 23.91
CA ILE A 139 5.37 -7.81 23.38
C ILE A 139 6.19 -6.98 24.37
N ASN A 140 5.65 -5.85 24.85
CA ASN A 140 6.34 -4.98 25.82
C ASN A 140 6.72 -5.73 27.11
N ARG A 141 5.82 -6.57 27.64
CA ARG A 141 6.11 -7.37 28.85
C ARG A 141 7.25 -8.36 28.62
N LEU A 142 7.22 -9.10 27.51
CA LEU A 142 8.24 -10.10 27.21
C LEU A 142 9.58 -9.47 26.82
N SER A 143 9.60 -8.25 26.29
CA SER A 143 10.85 -7.56 25.96
C SER A 143 11.65 -7.04 27.16
N ASN A 144 11.12 -7.11 28.38
CA ASN A 144 11.79 -6.55 29.57
C ASN A 144 12.95 -7.41 30.09
N THR A 145 13.11 -8.65 29.61
CA THR A 145 14.19 -9.55 30.03
C THR A 145 14.91 -10.17 28.83
N GLY A 146 16.18 -10.52 29.00
CA GLY A 146 16.94 -11.19 27.94
C GLY A 146 16.35 -12.55 27.54
N SER A 147 15.80 -13.30 28.50
CA SER A 147 15.11 -14.57 28.23
C SER A 147 13.80 -14.37 27.45
N GLY A 148 13.08 -13.29 27.71
CA GLY A 148 11.85 -12.96 26.98
C GLY A 148 12.13 -12.46 25.56
N LEU A 149 13.21 -11.70 25.35
CA LEU A 149 13.71 -11.34 24.01
C LEU A 149 14.09 -12.59 23.20
N GLN A 150 14.86 -13.50 23.81
CA GLN A 150 15.23 -14.76 23.16
C GLN A 150 13.99 -15.61 22.81
N TRP A 151 13.01 -15.65 23.71
CA TRP A 151 11.75 -16.34 23.46
C TRP A 151 10.97 -15.68 22.31
N LEU A 152 10.88 -14.34 22.26
CA LEU A 152 10.20 -13.60 21.19
C LEU A 152 10.84 -13.87 19.82
N THR A 153 12.18 -13.87 19.75
CA THR A 153 12.92 -14.23 18.54
C THR A 153 12.52 -15.61 18.02
N GLY A 154 12.50 -16.61 18.90
CA GLY A 154 12.10 -17.96 18.52
C GLY A 154 10.63 -18.08 18.15
N ALA A 155 9.73 -17.47 18.94
CA ALA A 155 8.29 -17.55 18.73
C ALA A 155 7.85 -16.93 17.39
N LEU A 156 8.47 -15.81 17.01
CA LEU A 156 8.21 -15.11 15.75
C LEU A 156 9.08 -15.62 14.58
N HIS A 157 9.94 -16.62 14.81
CA HIS A 157 10.86 -17.19 13.81
C HIS A 157 11.71 -16.11 13.09
N LEU A 158 12.22 -15.15 13.87
CA LEU A 158 13.00 -14.04 13.32
C LEU A 158 14.40 -14.51 12.91
N CYS A 159 14.94 -13.94 11.84
CA CYS A 159 16.26 -14.27 11.33
C CYS A 159 17.40 -13.83 12.27
N SER A 160 17.18 -12.75 13.02
CA SER A 160 18.17 -12.15 13.92
C SER A 160 17.67 -12.12 15.36
N PRO A 161 18.56 -12.32 16.35
CA PRO A 161 18.19 -12.20 17.76
C PRO A 161 17.78 -10.77 18.09
N LEU A 162 16.66 -10.61 18.81
CA LEU A 162 16.15 -9.31 19.21
C LEU A 162 16.97 -8.73 20.36
N THR A 163 17.26 -7.43 20.26
CA THR A 163 17.70 -6.59 21.37
C THR A 163 16.55 -5.68 21.84
N SER A 164 16.69 -5.04 23.00
CA SER A 164 15.68 -4.10 23.50
C SER A 164 15.45 -2.92 22.54
N GLN A 165 16.47 -2.55 21.76
CA GLN A 165 16.43 -1.46 20.78
C GLN A 165 15.56 -1.80 19.55
N ASP A 166 15.41 -3.10 19.23
CA ASP A 166 14.69 -3.57 18.05
C ASP A 166 13.16 -3.62 18.26
N ILE A 167 12.70 -3.51 19.50
CA ILE A 167 11.28 -3.76 19.84
C ILE A 167 10.33 -2.76 19.22
N GLN A 168 10.75 -1.50 19.05
CA GLN A 168 9.91 -0.54 18.34
C GLN A 168 9.81 -0.89 16.86
N HIS A 169 10.93 -1.21 16.21
CA HIS A 169 10.95 -1.62 14.81
C HIS A 169 10.14 -2.90 14.57
N LEU A 170 10.21 -3.87 15.50
CA LEU A 170 9.39 -5.08 15.45
C LEU A 170 7.89 -4.74 15.47
N LYS A 171 7.44 -3.86 16.37
CA LYS A 171 6.04 -3.44 16.45
C LYS A 171 5.61 -2.68 15.20
N ASP A 172 6.48 -1.84 14.66
CA ASP A 172 6.23 -1.08 13.43
C ASP A 172 6.04 -2.05 12.25
N TRP A 173 6.92 -3.03 12.08
CA TRP A 173 6.81 -4.07 11.04
C TRP A 173 5.54 -4.92 11.15
N ILE A 174 5.17 -5.33 12.37
CA ILE A 174 3.90 -6.04 12.61
C ILE A 174 2.71 -5.13 12.25
N SER A 175 2.75 -3.85 12.62
CA SER A 175 1.69 -2.88 12.28
C SER A 175 1.57 -2.66 10.77
N GLU A 176 2.71 -2.52 10.06
CA GLU A 176 2.76 -2.42 8.60
C GLU A 176 2.14 -3.65 7.93
N THR A 177 2.33 -4.84 8.50
CA THR A 177 1.69 -6.07 7.99
C THR A 177 0.17 -5.96 8.01
N TRP A 178 -0.42 -5.47 9.10
CA TRP A 178 -1.86 -5.29 9.21
C TRP A 178 -2.39 -4.22 8.25
N VAL A 179 -1.64 -3.14 8.05
CA VAL A 179 -1.95 -2.11 7.06
C VAL A 179 -1.94 -2.69 5.64
N ASN A 180 -0.90 -3.45 5.29
CA ASN A 180 -0.81 -4.08 3.99
C ASN A 180 -1.99 -5.02 3.74
N LEU A 181 -2.29 -5.92 4.69
CA LEU A 181 -3.44 -6.81 4.60
C LEU A 181 -4.76 -6.07 4.39
N ALA A 182 -4.98 -4.93 5.06
CA ALA A 182 -6.16 -4.09 4.85
C ALA A 182 -6.25 -3.52 3.41
N MET A 183 -5.12 -3.14 2.82
CA MET A 183 -5.09 -2.64 1.44
C MET A 183 -5.30 -3.73 0.38
N VAL A 184 -4.97 -4.99 0.70
CA VAL A 184 -5.06 -6.13 -0.25
C VAL A 184 -6.06 -7.20 0.18
N ASP A 185 -7.14 -6.86 0.90
CA ASP A 185 -8.20 -7.78 1.31
C ASP A 185 -9.16 -8.14 0.16
N TYR A 186 -8.60 -8.68 -0.94
CA TYR A 186 -9.35 -8.97 -2.15
C TYR A 186 -10.23 -10.23 -2.03
N PRO A 187 -11.34 -10.31 -2.79
CA PRO A 187 -12.27 -11.45 -2.74
C PRO A 187 -11.74 -12.73 -3.41
N TYR A 188 -10.53 -12.71 -3.95
CA TYR A 188 -9.86 -13.79 -4.66
C TYR A 188 -8.36 -13.79 -4.33
N ALA A 189 -7.68 -14.91 -4.60
CA ALA A 189 -6.24 -15.01 -4.41
C ALA A 189 -5.50 -14.03 -5.35
N SER A 190 -4.47 -13.36 -4.83
CA SER A 190 -3.73 -12.33 -5.56
C SER A 190 -2.25 -12.37 -5.23
N ASN A 191 -1.42 -11.75 -6.09
CA ASN A 191 0.02 -11.65 -5.88
C ASN A 191 0.51 -10.25 -6.27
N PHE A 192 -0.03 -9.22 -5.60
CA PHE A 192 0.36 -7.84 -5.85
C PHE A 192 1.59 -7.44 -5.03
N LEU A 193 1.51 -7.52 -3.70
CA LEU A 193 2.63 -7.29 -2.78
C LEU A 193 3.29 -8.60 -2.32
N GLN A 194 2.44 -9.60 -2.05
CA GLN A 194 2.78 -10.96 -1.65
C GLN A 194 1.72 -11.92 -2.20
N PRO A 195 2.04 -13.22 -2.40
CA PRO A 195 1.04 -14.24 -2.68
C PRO A 195 0.09 -14.37 -1.50
N LEU A 196 -1.20 -14.12 -1.72
CA LEU A 196 -2.22 -14.11 -0.66
C LEU A 196 -3.50 -14.85 -1.11
N PRO A 197 -4.22 -15.49 -0.17
CA PRO A 197 -5.51 -16.12 -0.44
C PRO A 197 -6.61 -15.08 -0.68
N ALA A 198 -7.79 -15.57 -1.05
CA ALA A 198 -9.02 -14.78 -0.99
C ALA A 198 -9.34 -14.39 0.46
N TRP A 199 -9.75 -13.14 0.67
CA TRP A 199 -10.07 -12.56 1.98
C TRP A 199 -8.97 -12.79 3.03
N PRO A 200 -7.74 -12.34 2.77
CA PRO A 200 -6.60 -12.65 3.64
C PRO A 200 -6.81 -12.19 5.09
N ILE A 201 -7.58 -11.12 5.35
CA ILE A 201 -7.90 -10.73 6.74
C ILE A 201 -8.74 -11.80 7.44
N LYS A 202 -9.73 -12.39 6.75
CA LYS A 202 -10.53 -13.49 7.33
C LYS A 202 -9.68 -14.70 7.66
N VAL A 203 -8.66 -14.99 6.85
CA VAL A 203 -7.73 -16.10 7.06
C VAL A 203 -6.88 -15.85 8.30
N VAL A 204 -6.21 -14.70 8.41
CA VAL A 204 -5.38 -14.39 9.59
C VAL A 204 -6.21 -14.30 10.87
N CYS A 205 -7.45 -13.80 10.80
CA CYS A 205 -8.34 -13.74 11.94
C CYS A 205 -8.78 -15.13 12.45
N GLN A 206 -8.61 -16.22 11.69
CA GLN A 206 -8.86 -17.58 12.22
C GLN A 206 -7.90 -17.94 13.36
N TYR A 207 -6.67 -17.43 13.32
CA TYR A 207 -5.68 -17.65 14.38
C TYR A 207 -5.92 -16.78 15.62
N LEU A 208 -6.66 -15.67 15.48
CA LEU A 208 -6.81 -14.64 16.51
C LEU A 208 -8.18 -14.63 17.21
N LYS A 209 -9.05 -15.61 16.93
CA LYS A 209 -10.45 -15.61 17.37
C LYS A 209 -10.71 -15.96 18.84
N ASN A 210 -9.74 -16.60 19.53
CA ASN A 210 -9.90 -17.03 20.91
C ASN A 210 -9.41 -15.94 21.88
N PRO A 211 -10.29 -15.30 22.67
CA PRO A 211 -9.90 -14.24 23.60
C PRO A 211 -9.17 -14.80 24.84
N ASN A 212 -9.42 -16.05 25.22
CA ASN A 212 -8.96 -16.67 26.46
C ASN A 212 -7.63 -17.42 26.25
N VAL A 213 -6.60 -16.69 25.82
CA VAL A 213 -5.24 -17.24 25.61
C VAL A 213 -4.21 -16.46 26.43
N SER A 214 -3.14 -17.13 26.87
CA SER A 214 -2.01 -16.47 27.54
C SER A 214 -1.25 -15.55 26.58
N ASP A 215 -0.39 -14.67 27.10
CA ASP A 215 0.48 -13.81 26.27
C ASP A 215 1.37 -14.64 25.34
N SER A 216 1.96 -15.73 25.85
CA SER A 216 2.80 -16.63 25.07
C SER A 216 2.03 -17.26 23.90
N LEU A 217 0.83 -17.78 24.15
CA LEU A 217 -0.01 -18.36 23.09
C LEU A 217 -0.56 -17.29 22.13
N LEU A 218 -0.88 -16.09 22.63
CA LEU A 218 -1.27 -14.97 21.78
C LEU A 218 -0.19 -14.63 20.75
N LEU A 219 1.08 -14.54 21.17
CA LEU A 219 2.16 -14.16 20.26
C LEU A 219 2.51 -15.29 19.27
N GLN A 220 2.31 -16.55 19.64
CA GLN A 220 2.34 -17.66 18.67
C GLN A 220 1.21 -17.56 17.64
N ASN A 221 0.00 -17.16 18.06
CA ASN A 221 -1.11 -16.92 17.13
C ASN A 221 -0.85 -15.71 16.22
N ILE A 222 -0.22 -14.66 16.74
CA ILE A 222 0.26 -13.52 15.93
C ILE A 222 1.27 -14.00 14.89
N PHE A 223 2.23 -14.84 15.26
CA PHE A 223 3.15 -15.44 14.29
C PHE A 223 2.42 -16.21 13.19
N GLN A 224 1.44 -17.05 13.53
CA GLN A 224 0.65 -17.77 12.52
C GLN A 224 -0.07 -16.81 11.56
N ALA A 225 -0.61 -15.71 12.07
CA ALA A 225 -1.22 -14.66 11.26
C ALA A 225 -0.19 -13.96 10.34
N LEU A 226 1.00 -13.61 10.85
CA LEU A 226 2.08 -13.01 10.06
C LEU A 226 2.58 -13.97 8.98
N ASN A 227 2.65 -15.27 9.27
CA ASN A 227 3.11 -16.29 8.34
C ASN A 227 2.21 -16.40 7.10
N VAL A 228 0.92 -16.09 7.21
CA VAL A 228 0.03 -16.00 6.03
C VAL A 228 0.46 -14.88 5.09
N TYR A 229 0.98 -13.76 5.59
CA TYR A 229 1.41 -12.66 4.73
C TYR A 229 2.81 -12.89 4.14
N TYR A 230 3.74 -13.40 4.94
CA TYR A 230 5.15 -13.52 4.53
C TYR A 230 5.53 -14.88 3.94
N ASN A 231 4.69 -15.91 4.10
CA ASN A 231 5.05 -17.28 3.76
C ASN A 231 3.84 -18.14 3.33
N TYR A 232 2.88 -17.56 2.63
CA TYR A 232 1.66 -18.27 2.20
C TYR A 232 1.95 -19.47 1.29
N SER A 233 2.95 -19.34 0.40
CA SER A 233 3.28 -20.33 -0.63
C SER A 233 4.49 -21.21 -0.33
N GLY A 234 5.14 -21.04 0.84
CA GLY A 234 6.34 -21.78 1.23
C GLY A 234 7.64 -21.18 0.71
#